data_AF-A0A831UNI8-F1
#
_entry.id   AF-A0A831UNI8-F1
#
_cell.length_a   1.000
_cell.length_b   1.000
_cell.length_c   1.000
_cell.angle_alpha   90.00
_cell.angle_beta   90.00
_cell.angle_gamma   90.00
#
_symmetry.space_group_name_H-M   'P 1'
#
loop_
_entity.id
_entity.type
_entity.pdbx_description
1 polymer ?
#
loop_
_entity_poly.entity_id
_entity_poly.type
_entity_poly.pdbx_seq_one_letter_code
_entity_poly.pdbx_strand_id
1 'polypeptide(L)'
;MNTDMSQAYAMRRRAPWAAFLIIGVVFFYTLHNVFHTRDYLSIGATAFIPTDETVEELVSGWERGKLSSGIAYATLGLLGLVGLLARRRNTLRFDGVIGGFSLVYITWACVSLLWAQDVVVTAKAVVIIAMVGLALIHVVRRFTDHDLLVFSVLSLGAY
;
A
#
# COMPACT_ATOMS: atom_id res chain seq x y z
N MET A 1 -5.19 42.64 6.04
CA MET A 1 -4.79 41.65 7.08
C MET A 1 -5.67 40.38 7.12
N ASN A 2 -6.82 40.32 6.43
CA ASN A 2 -7.67 39.10 6.39
C ASN A 2 -7.37 38.13 5.23
N THR A 3 -6.62 38.55 4.21
CA THR A 3 -6.32 37.74 3.02
C THR A 3 -5.25 36.67 3.25
N ASP A 4 -4.28 36.94 4.13
CA ASP A 4 -3.17 35.99 4.37
C ASP A 4 -3.61 34.81 5.25
N MET A 5 -4.55 35.02 6.18
CA MET A 5 -5.14 33.93 6.96
C MET A 5 -5.96 32.99 6.08
N SER A 6 -6.80 33.50 5.18
CA SER A 6 -7.66 32.65 4.34
C SER A 6 -6.86 31.76 3.39
N GLN A 7 -5.75 32.25 2.84
CA GLN A 7 -4.84 31.45 2.02
C GLN A 7 -4.12 30.36 2.83
N ALA A 8 -3.65 30.67 4.04
CA ALA A 8 -3.00 29.68 4.90
C ALA A 8 -3.97 28.54 5.32
N TYR A 9 -5.24 28.87 5.61
CA TYR A 9 -6.28 27.88 5.88
C TYR A 9 -6.61 27.02 4.64
N ALA A 10 -6.67 27.62 3.45
CA ALA A 10 -6.92 26.89 2.21
C ALA A 10 -5.78 25.91 1.85
N MET A 11 -4.52 26.29 2.06
CA MET A 11 -3.37 25.41 1.82
C MET A 11 -3.35 24.20 2.76
N ARG A 12 -3.69 24.39 4.05
CA ARG A 12 -3.79 23.30 5.03
C ARG A 12 -4.85 22.27 4.67
N ARG A 13 -5.94 22.69 4.01
CA ARG A 13 -7.05 21.82 3.57
C ARG A 13 -6.77 21.05 2.27
N ARG A 14 -5.86 21.53 1.40
CA ARG A 14 -5.52 20.86 0.12
C ARG A 14 -4.47 19.76 0.26
N ALA A 15 -3.60 19.90 1.25
CA ALA A 15 -2.52 18.95 1.54
C ALA A 15 -2.95 17.49 1.82
N PRO A 16 -4.12 17.16 2.41
CA PRO A 16 -4.57 15.77 2.56
C PRO A 16 -5.05 15.15 1.24
N TRP A 17 -5.76 15.89 0.39
CA TRP A 17 -6.28 15.39 -0.89
C TRP A 17 -5.18 14.98 -1.88
N ALA A 18 -4.02 15.63 -1.85
CA ALA A 18 -2.88 15.21 -2.66
C ALA A 18 -2.33 13.83 -2.21
N ALA A 19 -2.22 13.59 -0.90
CA ALA A 19 -1.80 12.29 -0.37
C ALA A 19 -2.83 11.20 -0.70
N PHE A 20 -4.12 11.53 -0.65
CA PHE A 20 -5.20 10.66 -1.07
C PHE A 20 -5.06 10.23 -2.53
N LEU A 21 -4.88 11.19 -3.44
CA LEU A 21 -4.72 10.90 -4.87
C LEU A 21 -3.48 10.05 -5.14
N ILE A 22 -2.36 10.33 -4.47
CA ILE A 22 -1.14 9.54 -4.62
C ILE A 22 -1.39 8.08 -4.20
N ILE A 23 -2.06 7.86 -3.07
CA ILE A 23 -2.34 6.51 -2.59
C ILE A 23 -3.35 5.79 -3.47
N GLY A 24 -4.40 6.49 -3.91
CA GLY A 24 -5.38 5.95 -4.85
C GLY A 24 -4.74 5.55 -6.17
N VAL A 25 -3.87 6.39 -6.74
CA VAL A 25 -3.12 6.09 -7.96
C VAL A 25 -2.19 4.90 -7.75
N VAL A 26 -1.48 4.82 -6.62
CA VAL A 26 -0.62 3.67 -6.33
C VAL A 26 -1.45 2.39 -6.18
N PHE A 27 -2.52 2.40 -5.38
CA PHE A 27 -3.39 1.24 -5.22
C PHE A 27 -4.00 0.81 -6.55
N PHE A 28 -4.53 1.75 -7.33
CA PHE A 28 -5.08 1.49 -8.65
C PHE A 28 -4.02 0.86 -9.56
N TYR A 29 -2.83 1.42 -9.65
CA TYR A 29 -1.75 0.88 -10.48
C TYR A 29 -1.25 -0.50 -10.01
N THR A 30 -1.35 -0.76 -8.70
CA THR A 30 -0.91 -2.03 -8.10
C THR A 30 -1.95 -3.14 -8.27
N LEU A 31 -3.25 -2.80 -8.17
CA LEU A 31 -4.36 -3.75 -8.29
C LEU A 31 -4.80 -3.94 -9.75
N HIS A 32 -4.90 -2.84 -10.50
CA HIS A 32 -5.19 -2.84 -11.92
C HIS A 32 -3.88 -2.82 -12.68
N ASN A 33 -3.33 -4.02 -12.91
CA ASN A 33 -2.19 -4.18 -13.79
C ASN A 33 -2.67 -3.99 -15.24
N VAL A 34 -2.79 -2.73 -15.67
CA VAL A 34 -3.36 -2.34 -16.98
C VAL A 34 -2.59 -3.00 -18.13
N PHE A 35 -1.31 -3.30 -17.91
CA PHE A 35 -0.46 -4.02 -18.84
C PHE A 35 -0.80 -5.52 -18.93
N HIS A 36 -1.20 -6.14 -17.80
CA HIS A 36 -1.66 -7.52 -17.82
C HIS A 36 -2.91 -7.69 -18.69
N THR A 37 -3.87 -6.76 -18.69
CA THR A 37 -5.05 -6.90 -19.57
C THR A 37 -4.68 -6.99 -21.05
N ARG A 38 -3.62 -6.27 -21.47
CA ARG A 38 -3.11 -6.34 -22.84
C ARG A 38 -2.39 -7.66 -23.11
N ASP A 39 -1.55 -8.11 -22.19
CA ASP A 39 -0.80 -9.35 -22.33
C ASP A 39 -1.70 -10.59 -22.22
N TYR A 40 -2.71 -10.59 -21.35
CA TYR A 40 -3.73 -11.63 -21.23
C TYR A 40 -4.53 -11.81 -22.52
N LEU A 41 -4.75 -10.74 -23.31
CA LEU A 41 -5.43 -10.87 -24.59
C LEU A 41 -4.56 -11.59 -25.63
N SER A 42 -3.24 -11.35 -25.59
CA SER A 42 -2.28 -12.01 -26.49
C SER A 42 -1.89 -13.42 -26.05
N ILE A 43 -1.80 -13.66 -24.74
CA ILE A 43 -1.37 -14.94 -24.13
C ILE A 43 -2.58 -15.86 -23.93
N GLY A 44 -3.75 -15.33 -23.56
CA GLY A 44 -4.98 -16.10 -23.36
C GLY A 44 -5.51 -16.74 -24.64
N ALA A 45 -5.14 -16.22 -25.81
CA ALA A 45 -5.43 -16.85 -27.10
C ALA A 45 -4.62 -18.15 -27.34
N THR A 46 -3.49 -18.33 -26.65
CA THR A 46 -2.59 -19.48 -26.83
C THR A 46 -2.41 -20.35 -25.57
N ALA A 47 -2.67 -19.81 -24.38
CA ALA A 47 -2.39 -20.44 -23.08
C ALA A 47 -3.62 -21.08 -22.40
N PHE A 48 -4.82 -20.99 -22.99
CA PHE A 48 -5.99 -21.76 -22.55
C PHE A 48 -5.96 -23.23 -23.04
N ILE A 49 -4.76 -23.78 -23.22
CA ILE A 49 -4.57 -25.22 -23.22
C ILE A 49 -4.35 -25.58 -21.76
N PRO A 50 -5.22 -26.38 -21.11
CA PRO A 50 -5.03 -26.80 -19.74
C PRO A 50 -3.86 -27.79 -19.71
N THR A 51 -2.65 -27.29 -19.74
CA THR A 51 -1.46 -28.04 -19.37
C THR A 51 -1.36 -28.01 -17.85
N ASP A 52 -0.98 -29.14 -17.26
CA ASP A 52 -0.67 -29.29 -15.83
C ASP A 52 0.50 -28.38 -15.44
N GLU A 53 0.30 -27.06 -15.46
CA GLU A 53 1.31 -26.09 -15.08
C GLU A 53 1.61 -26.28 -13.59
N THR A 54 2.83 -26.73 -13.34
CA THR A 54 3.36 -26.87 -11.98
C THR A 54 3.27 -25.53 -11.25
N VAL A 55 3.04 -25.59 -9.93
CA VAL A 55 2.93 -24.40 -9.04
C VAL A 55 4.07 -23.40 -9.24
N GLU A 56 5.25 -23.88 -9.66
CA GLU A 56 6.45 -23.10 -9.96
C GLU A 56 6.27 -22.13 -11.14
N GLU A 57 5.51 -22.51 -12.18
CA GLU A 57 5.25 -21.66 -13.35
C GLU A 57 4.26 -20.53 -13.02
N LEU A 58 3.23 -20.83 -12.23
CA LEU A 58 2.30 -19.85 -11.64
C LEU A 58 3.03 -18.82 -10.76
N VAL A 59 3.99 -19.28 -9.94
CA VAL A 59 4.83 -18.39 -9.12
C VAL A 59 5.74 -17.52 -10.01
N SER A 60 6.31 -18.08 -11.08
CA SER A 60 7.18 -17.32 -12.00
C SER A 60 6.42 -16.26 -12.82
N GLY A 61 5.16 -16.54 -13.20
CA GLY A 61 4.26 -15.59 -13.87
C GLY A 61 3.88 -14.44 -12.94
N TRP A 62 3.64 -14.75 -11.68
CA TRP A 62 3.38 -13.78 -10.62
C TRP A 62 4.58 -12.87 -10.31
N GLU A 63 5.82 -13.36 -10.46
CA GLU A 63 7.02 -12.53 -10.29
C GLU A 63 7.28 -11.56 -11.45
N ARG A 64 6.91 -11.91 -12.69
CA ARG A 64 7.14 -11.06 -13.87
C ARG A 64 6.24 -9.82 -13.92
N GLY A 65 5.02 -9.89 -13.39
CA GLY A 65 4.11 -8.74 -13.32
C GLY A 65 4.47 -7.67 -12.27
N LYS A 66 5.47 -7.90 -11.41
CA LYS A 66 5.65 -7.19 -10.13
C LYS A 66 6.70 -6.08 -10.08
N LEU A 67 7.51 -5.87 -11.12
CA LEU A 67 8.52 -4.78 -11.09
C LEU A 67 7.85 -3.40 -10.93
N SER A 68 6.71 -3.20 -11.60
CA SER A 68 5.86 -2.02 -11.47
C SER A 68 5.29 -1.86 -10.06
N SER A 69 4.74 -2.93 -9.49
CA SER A 69 4.22 -2.96 -8.12
C SER A 69 5.29 -2.69 -7.07
N GLY A 70 6.52 -3.19 -7.27
CA GLY A 70 7.64 -2.98 -6.37
C GLY A 70 8.02 -1.51 -6.21
N ILE A 71 8.08 -0.77 -7.32
CA ILE A 71 8.33 0.69 -7.29
C ILE A 71 7.19 1.41 -6.58
N ALA A 72 5.95 0.99 -6.85
CA ALA A 72 4.76 1.58 -6.23
C ALA A 72 4.78 1.42 -4.69
N TYR A 73 5.06 0.21 -4.19
CA TYR A 73 5.22 -0.03 -2.75
C TYR A 73 6.41 0.72 -2.14
N ALA A 74 7.54 0.80 -2.85
CA ALA A 74 8.71 1.54 -2.39
C ALA A 74 8.42 3.04 -2.22
N THR A 75 7.72 3.66 -3.18
CA THR A 75 7.28 5.06 -3.06
C THR A 75 6.30 5.26 -1.91
N LEU A 76 5.38 4.31 -1.70
CA LEU A 76 4.44 4.33 -0.58
C LEU A 76 5.16 4.28 0.77
N GLY A 77 6.12 3.36 0.90
CA GLY A 77 6.94 3.20 2.10
C GLY A 77 7.79 4.44 2.40
N LEU A 78 8.44 5.02 1.38
CA LEU A 78 9.20 6.27 1.51
C LEU A 78 8.33 7.42 1.97
N LEU A 79 7.12 7.57 1.41
CA LEU A 79 6.18 8.61 1.80
C LEU A 79 5.72 8.44 3.26
N GLY A 80 5.45 7.18 3.66
CA GLY A 80 5.15 6.84 5.04
C GLY A 80 6.29 7.21 6.00
N LEU A 81 7.52 6.84 5.65
CA LEU A 81 8.73 7.08 6.45
C LEU A 81 9.06 8.57 6.59
N VAL A 82 9.07 9.31 5.47
CA VAL A 82 9.28 10.77 5.47
C VAL A 82 8.19 11.45 6.29
N GLY A 83 6.95 11.00 6.15
CA GLY A 83 5.82 11.48 6.91
C GLY A 83 5.91 11.22 8.41
N LEU A 84 6.52 10.10 8.81
CA LEU A 84 6.78 9.76 10.21
C LEU A 84 7.89 10.65 10.80
N LEU A 85 8.98 10.84 10.05
CA LEU A 85 10.15 11.62 10.46
C LEU A 85 9.87 13.13 10.49
N ALA A 86 9.09 13.65 9.55
CA ALA A 86 8.79 15.08 9.45
C ALA A 86 7.91 15.61 10.61
N ARG A 87 7.21 14.74 11.35
CA ARG A 87 6.19 15.14 12.33
C ARG A 87 6.58 14.74 13.75
N ARG A 88 7.73 15.24 14.21
CA ARG A 88 8.29 15.05 15.57
C ARG A 88 7.37 15.47 16.74
N ARG A 89 6.30 16.24 16.45
CA ARG A 89 5.43 16.86 17.46
C ARG A 89 4.07 16.19 17.66
N ASN A 90 3.70 15.24 16.80
CA ASN A 90 2.52 14.42 17.03
C ASN A 90 3.05 13.15 17.70
N THR A 91 2.72 12.89 18.96
CA THR A 91 3.05 11.63 19.61
C THR A 91 2.12 10.56 19.04
N LEU A 92 2.66 9.39 18.68
CA LEU A 92 1.80 8.26 18.32
C LEU A 92 1.06 7.87 19.60
N ARG A 93 -0.24 8.12 19.67
CA ARG A 93 -1.07 7.57 20.74
C ARG A 93 -1.21 6.09 20.44
N PHE A 94 -0.36 5.30 21.07
CA PHE A 94 -0.42 3.86 21.00
C PHE A 94 -1.58 3.42 21.88
N ASP A 95 -2.77 3.27 21.30
CA ASP A 95 -3.87 2.58 21.98
C ASP A 95 -3.43 1.12 22.14
N GLY A 96 -3.05 0.78 23.38
CA GLY A 96 -2.20 -0.37 23.69
C GLY A 96 -2.65 -1.70 23.11
N VAL A 97 -3.97 -1.89 22.94
CA VAL A 97 -4.54 -3.11 22.38
C VAL A 97 -4.30 -3.23 20.88
N ILE A 98 -4.70 -2.22 20.08
CA ILE A 98 -4.57 -2.25 18.61
C ILE A 98 -3.09 -2.19 18.20
N GLY A 99 -2.32 -1.33 18.87
CA GLY A 99 -0.89 -1.26 18.67
C GLY A 99 -0.20 -2.58 19.03
N GLY A 100 -0.63 -3.21 20.13
CA GLY A 100 -0.14 -4.53 20.56
C GLY A 100 -0.41 -5.62 19.51
N PHE A 101 -1.64 -5.73 19.03
CA PHE A 101 -1.98 -6.67 17.95
C PHE A 101 -1.16 -6.44 16.69
N SER A 102 -0.92 -5.17 16.33
CA SER A 102 -0.10 -4.83 15.16
C SER A 102 1.36 -5.29 15.33
N LEU A 103 1.95 -5.09 16.51
CA LEU A 103 3.30 -5.56 16.81
C LEU A 103 3.40 -7.10 16.85
N VAL A 104 2.42 -7.77 17.45
CA VAL A 104 2.35 -9.23 17.46
C VAL A 104 2.26 -9.76 16.04
N TYR A 105 1.42 -9.16 15.20
CA TYR A 105 1.27 -9.53 13.80
C TYR A 105 2.57 -9.34 13.01
N ILE A 106 3.25 -8.19 13.14
CA ILE A 106 4.54 -7.95 12.46
C ILE A 106 5.59 -8.93 12.94
N THR A 107 5.68 -9.17 14.26
CA THR A 107 6.63 -10.12 14.83
C THR A 107 6.35 -11.53 14.32
N TRP A 108 5.08 -11.93 14.29
CA TRP A 108 4.66 -13.22 13.75
C TRP A 108 4.98 -13.37 12.27
N ALA A 109 4.77 -12.32 11.48
CA ALA A 109 5.14 -12.29 10.07
C ALA A 109 6.66 -12.37 9.85
N CYS A 110 7.47 -11.80 10.76
CA CYS A 110 8.93 -11.97 10.71
C CYS A 110 9.33 -13.40 11.11
N VAL A 111 8.69 -13.99 12.11
CA VAL A 111 8.96 -15.36 12.56
C VAL A 111 8.56 -16.37 11.48
N SER A 112 7.52 -16.10 10.69
CA SER A 112 7.11 -16.99 9.60
C SER A 112 8.15 -17.14 8.48
N LEU A 113 9.13 -16.23 8.40
CA LEU A 113 10.27 -16.36 7.49
C LEU A 113 11.15 -17.56 7.82
N LEU A 114 11.22 -17.97 9.10
CA LEU A 114 12.12 -19.02 9.56
C LEU A 114 11.71 -20.43 9.09
N TRP A 115 10.42 -20.61 8.77
CA TRP A 115 9.88 -21.89 8.27
C TRP A 115 9.33 -21.79 6.85
N ALA A 116 9.53 -20.66 6.17
CA ALA A 116 9.08 -20.50 4.80
C ALA A 116 9.92 -21.41 3.87
N GLN A 117 9.25 -22.19 3.02
CA GLN A 117 9.92 -22.96 1.98
C GLN A 117 10.63 -22.02 0.98
N ASP A 118 9.98 -20.90 0.65
CA ASP A 118 10.54 -19.85 -0.21
C ASP A 118 10.81 -18.56 0.57
N VAL A 119 11.98 -18.49 1.20
CA VAL A 119 12.39 -17.33 2.02
C VAL A 119 12.32 -16.02 1.25
N VAL A 120 12.68 -16.01 -0.04
CA VAL A 120 12.68 -14.81 -0.87
C VAL A 120 11.27 -14.25 -1.09
N VAL A 121 10.30 -15.12 -1.36
CA VAL A 121 8.91 -14.73 -1.60
C VAL A 121 8.29 -14.19 -0.31
N THR A 122 8.51 -14.89 0.80
CA THR A 122 8.00 -14.46 2.11
C THR A 122 8.68 -13.17 2.56
N ALA A 123 9.98 -12.99 2.34
CA ALA A 123 10.70 -11.76 2.68
C ALA A 123 10.16 -10.56 1.91
N LYS A 124 9.92 -10.72 0.59
CA LYS A 124 9.28 -9.69 -0.24
C LYS A 124 7.90 -9.31 0.34
N ALA A 125 7.09 -10.30 0.73
CA ALA A 125 5.76 -10.06 1.30
C ALA A 125 5.83 -9.26 2.62
N VAL A 126 6.76 -9.62 3.52
CA VAL A 126 6.96 -8.91 4.78
C VAL A 126 7.36 -7.45 4.55
N VAL A 127 8.28 -7.19 3.60
CA VAL A 127 8.69 -5.82 3.25
C VAL A 127 7.51 -5.01 2.70
N ILE A 128 6.70 -5.60 1.81
CA ILE A 128 5.52 -4.94 1.26
C ILE A 128 4.53 -4.58 2.37
N ILE A 129 4.23 -5.52 3.28
CA ILE A 129 3.34 -5.28 4.42
C ILE A 129 3.87 -4.14 5.30
N ALA A 130 5.17 -4.12 5.58
CA ALA A 130 5.80 -3.06 6.36
C ALA A 130 5.68 -1.69 5.67
N MET A 131 5.94 -1.61 4.37
CA MET A 131 5.82 -0.38 3.58
C MET A 131 4.37 0.15 3.55
N VAL A 132 3.41 -0.73 3.31
CA VAL A 132 1.98 -0.39 3.32
C VAL A 132 1.54 0.05 4.71
N GLY A 133 1.98 -0.63 5.75
CA GLY A 133 1.71 -0.26 7.14
C GLY A 133 2.22 1.14 7.48
N LEU A 134 3.45 1.48 7.10
CA LEU A 134 4.02 2.82 7.30
C LEU A 134 3.23 3.91 6.56
N ALA A 135 2.83 3.64 5.32
CA ALA A 135 2.01 4.56 4.55
C ALA A 135 0.63 4.77 5.20
N LEU A 136 -0.02 3.69 5.64
CA LEU A 136 -1.31 3.75 6.32
C LEU A 136 -1.22 4.56 7.62
N ILE A 137 -0.17 4.35 8.42
CA ILE A 137 0.08 5.15 9.62
C ILE A 137 0.22 6.63 9.26
N HIS A 138 0.92 6.97 8.17
CA HIS A 138 1.03 8.36 7.73
C HIS A 138 -0.33 8.97 7.38
N VAL A 139 -1.17 8.23 6.65
CA VAL A 139 -2.53 8.64 6.28
C VAL A 139 -3.36 8.87 7.53
N VAL A 140 -3.52 7.87 8.38
CA VAL A 140 -4.37 7.95 9.57
C VAL A 140 -3.97 9.12 10.47
N ARG A 141 -2.68 9.46 10.54
CA ARG A 141 -2.19 10.62 11.30
C ARG A 141 -2.44 11.97 10.65
N ARG A 142 -2.76 12.01 9.36
CA ARG A 142 -2.94 13.23 8.55
C ARG A 142 -4.41 13.54 8.29
N PHE A 143 -5.27 12.53 8.23
CA PHE A 143 -6.69 12.67 7.95
C PHE A 143 -7.51 12.78 9.25
N THR A 144 -8.63 13.49 9.16
CA THR A 144 -9.63 13.57 10.23
C THR A 144 -10.55 12.35 10.13
N ASP A 145 -11.18 11.91 11.22
CA ASP A 145 -12.07 10.74 11.24
C ASP A 145 -13.16 10.79 10.14
N HIS A 146 -13.68 11.99 9.87
CA HIS A 146 -14.66 12.21 8.80
C HIS A 146 -14.08 11.92 7.41
N ASP A 147 -12.83 12.31 7.14
CA ASP A 147 -12.20 12.07 5.85
C ASP A 147 -11.89 10.57 5.63
N LEU A 148 -11.56 9.85 6.72
CA LEU A 148 -11.36 8.40 6.69
C LEU A 148 -12.67 7.65 6.38
N LEU A 149 -13.80 8.11 6.94
CA LEU A 149 -15.11 7.54 6.59
C LEU A 149 -15.45 7.75 5.12
N VAL A 150 -15.27 8.97 4.60
CA VAL A 150 -15.51 9.27 3.19
C VAL A 150 -14.60 8.43 2.29
N PHE A 151 -13.33 8.25 2.67
CA PHE A 151 -12.42 7.38 1.94
C PHE A 151 -12.88 5.92 1.93
N SER A 152 -13.30 5.41 3.08
CA SER A 152 -13.77 4.03 3.21
C SER A 152 -14.95 3.76 2.27
N VAL A 153 -15.92 4.68 2.24
CA VAL A 153 -17.09 4.60 1.35
C VAL A 153 -16.69 4.69 -0.13
N LEU A 154 -15.82 5.64 -0.49
CA LEU A 154 -15.33 5.77 -1.88
C LEU A 154 -14.56 4.53 -2.34
N SER A 155 -13.73 3.95 -1.47
CA SER A 155 -12.97 2.75 -1.79
C SER A 155 -13.88 1.53 -1.99
N LEU A 156 -14.95 1.44 -1.20
CA LEU A 156 -15.93 0.37 -1.32
C LEU A 156 -16.72 0.45 -2.62
N GLY A 157 -17.03 1.66 -3.09
CA GLY A 157 -17.70 1.87 -4.38
C GLY A 157 -16.80 1.78 -5.61
N ALA A 158 -15.48 1.73 -5.43
CA ALA A 158 -14.51 1.54 -6.50
C ALA A 158 -14.18 0.07 -6.77
N TYR A 159 -14.55 -0.82 -5.85
CA TYR A 159 -14.53 -2.28 -6.01
C TYR A 159 -15.86 -2.77 -6.57
#